data_AF-X1IRD9-F1
#
_entry.id   AF-X1IRD9-F1
#
_cell.length_a   1.000
_cell.length_b   1.000
_cell.length_c   1.000
_cell.angle_alpha   90.00
_cell.angle_beta   90.00
_cell.angle_gamma   90.00
#
_symmetry.space_group_name_H-M   'P 1'
#
loop_
_entity.id
_entity.type
_entity.pdbx_description
1 polymer ?
#
loop_
_entity_poly.entity_id
_entity_poly.type
_entity_poly.pdbx_seq_one_letter_code
_entity_poly.pdbx_strand_id
1 'polypeptide(L)'
;MNDLRKKLKIPDDALKVINDFLLDEKNPLINDLLKIVDKYGGIEEINRKAEESSKVENLIEKLKKKKPEYVKDIEWLISQRDNNSFISIADYRKRILGDKASEMAFDEDFAITLELSACQYFPFLMDMVRDAVENQTIVPGRIIRVRYMKEQEEDGDLLAMAAAMQIIGSTWVETLDSKGTAPGPDGMPVNIHLGGPETITGYFGGVGMPNQFPLKWFDEYLYYYT
;
A
#
# COMPACT_ATOMS: atom_id res chain seq x y z
N MET A 1 8.67 -10.60 38.81
CA MET A 1 8.29 -9.77 37.62
C MET A 1 9.28 -8.64 37.34
N ASN A 2 9.70 -7.83 38.33
CA ASN A 2 10.68 -6.74 38.10
C ASN A 2 12.02 -7.21 37.51
N ASP A 3 12.48 -8.41 37.87
CA ASP A 3 13.72 -8.99 37.33
C ASP A 3 13.61 -9.40 35.84
N LEU A 4 12.45 -9.94 35.43
CA LEU A 4 12.17 -10.26 34.03
C LEU A 4 12.04 -9.00 33.16
N ARG A 5 11.43 -7.93 33.67
CA ARG A 5 11.34 -6.65 32.95
C ARG A 5 12.73 -6.05 32.68
N LYS A 6 13.69 -6.19 33.60
CA LYS A 6 15.07 -5.73 33.39
C LYS A 6 15.78 -6.47 32.26
N LYS A 7 15.43 -7.74 32.00
CA LYS A 7 15.96 -8.52 30.87
C LYS A 7 15.45 -8.05 29.51
N LEU A 8 14.37 -7.25 29.47
CA LEU A 8 13.88 -6.63 28.24
C LEU A 8 14.67 -5.37 27.86
N LYS A 9 15.53 -4.85 28.75
CA LYS A 9 16.36 -3.68 28.44
C LYS A 9 17.34 -4.07 27.32
N ILE A 10 17.25 -3.39 26.19
CA ILE A 10 18.25 -3.49 25.12
C ILE A 10 19.56 -2.90 25.67
N PRO A 11 20.67 -3.66 25.66
CA PRO A 11 21.96 -3.17 26.13
C PRO A 11 22.49 -2.02 25.26
N ASP A 12 23.14 -1.03 25.89
CA ASP A 12 23.63 0.17 25.18
C ASP A 12 24.74 -0.19 24.17
N ASP A 13 25.51 -1.25 24.42
CA ASP A 13 26.50 -1.81 23.51
C ASP A 13 25.86 -2.44 22.26
N ALA A 14 24.65 -3.01 22.37
CA ALA A 14 23.91 -3.49 21.20
C ALA A 14 23.52 -2.32 20.28
N LEU A 15 23.08 -1.19 20.85
CA LEU A 15 22.81 0.03 20.09
C LEU A 15 24.08 0.58 19.44
N LYS A 16 25.21 0.54 20.15
CA LYS A 16 26.51 0.95 19.60
C LYS A 16 26.88 0.10 18.38
N VAL A 17 26.74 -1.22 18.46
CA VAL A 17 27.05 -2.12 17.34
C VAL A 17 26.20 -1.80 16.10
N ILE A 18 24.91 -1.48 16.28
CA ILE A 18 24.03 -1.08 15.18
C ILE A 18 24.52 0.23 14.55
N ASN A 19 24.84 1.25 15.36
CA ASN A 19 25.35 2.52 14.86
C ASN A 19 26.70 2.36 14.15
N ASP A 20 27.63 1.60 14.73
CA ASP A 20 28.93 1.33 14.12
C ASP A 20 28.77 0.67 12.74
N PHE A 21 27.81 -0.26 12.59
CA PHE A 21 27.51 -0.89 11.31
C PHE A 21 26.89 0.09 10.29
N LEU A 22 25.89 0.87 10.70
CA LEU A 22 25.19 1.79 9.81
C LEU A 22 26.06 2.97 9.37
N LEU A 23 26.99 3.41 10.21
CA LEU A 23 27.86 4.57 9.99
C LEU A 23 29.24 4.21 9.40
N ASP A 24 29.56 2.93 9.21
CA ASP A 24 30.81 2.53 8.56
C ASP A 24 30.81 3.00 7.10
N GLU A 25 31.68 3.96 6.78
CA GLU A 25 31.86 4.50 5.42
C GLU A 25 32.23 3.42 4.39
N LYS A 26 32.73 2.27 4.83
CA LYS A 26 33.06 1.13 3.97
C LYS A 26 31.91 0.13 3.81
N ASN A 27 30.76 0.37 4.44
CA ASN A 27 29.60 -0.52 4.36
C ASN A 27 28.98 -0.47 2.95
N PRO A 28 29.11 -1.54 2.13
CA PRO A 28 28.61 -1.51 0.77
C PRO A 28 27.07 -1.42 0.70
N LEU A 29 26.35 -2.00 1.67
CA LEU A 29 24.89 -1.98 1.68
C LEU A 29 24.35 -0.57 1.88
N ILE A 30 24.90 0.17 2.84
CA ILE A 30 24.48 1.55 3.13
C ILE A 30 24.89 2.47 1.98
N ASN A 31 26.11 2.30 1.45
CA ASN A 31 26.57 3.07 0.30
C ASN A 31 25.68 2.86 -0.93
N ASP A 32 25.27 1.62 -1.21
CA ASP A 32 24.38 1.34 -2.35
C ASP A 32 22.94 1.82 -2.11
N LEU A 33 22.45 1.77 -0.86
CA LEU A 33 21.18 2.39 -0.49
C LEU A 33 21.19 3.91 -0.74
N LEU A 34 22.23 4.60 -0.29
CA LEU A 34 22.39 6.04 -0.49
C LEU A 34 22.49 6.40 -1.97
N LYS A 35 23.19 5.61 -2.79
CA LYS A 35 23.20 5.80 -4.25
C LYS A 35 21.81 5.70 -4.88
N ILE A 36 20.95 4.80 -4.38
CA ILE A 36 19.56 4.72 -4.84
C ILE A 36 18.81 5.99 -4.42
N VAL A 37 18.94 6.44 -3.17
CA VAL A 37 18.33 7.71 -2.72
C VAL A 37 18.76 8.89 -3.60
N ASP A 38 20.06 8.98 -3.91
CA ASP A 38 20.62 10.02 -4.77
C ASP A 38 20.11 9.93 -6.21
N LYS A 39 19.94 8.71 -6.76
CA LYS A 39 19.34 8.47 -8.09
C LYS A 39 17.96 9.12 -8.22
N TYR A 40 17.17 9.17 -7.15
CA TYR A 40 15.84 9.79 -7.15
C TYR A 40 15.82 11.28 -6.76
N GLY A 41 16.99 11.83 -6.40
CA GLY A 41 17.17 13.25 -6.08
C GLY A 41 17.25 13.58 -4.59
N GLY A 42 17.41 12.57 -3.72
CA GLY A 42 17.43 12.76 -2.27
C GLY A 42 16.06 12.68 -1.61
N ILE A 43 16.03 12.65 -0.28
CA ILE A 43 14.82 12.41 0.52
C ILE A 43 13.74 13.47 0.28
N GLU A 44 14.13 14.75 0.27
CA GLU A 44 13.18 15.86 0.07
C GLU A 44 12.52 15.79 -1.32
N GLU A 45 13.31 15.49 -2.36
CA GLU A 45 12.80 15.38 -3.72
C GLU A 45 11.92 14.13 -3.91
N ILE A 46 12.27 13.01 -3.29
CA ILE A 46 11.43 11.79 -3.26
C ILE A 46 10.05 12.12 -2.68
N ASN A 47 10.01 12.74 -1.51
CA ASN A 47 8.74 13.07 -0.85
C ASN A 47 7.94 14.09 -1.66
N ARG A 48 8.60 15.10 -2.23
CA ARG A 48 7.94 16.09 -3.10
C ARG A 48 7.33 15.43 -4.34
N LYS A 49 8.08 14.55 -5.01
CA LYS A 49 7.57 13.81 -6.18
C LYS A 49 6.41 12.89 -5.81
N ALA A 50 6.50 12.20 -4.69
CA ALA A 50 5.43 11.32 -4.21
C ALA A 50 4.13 12.09 -3.89
N GLU A 51 4.25 13.24 -3.23
CA GLU A 51 3.10 14.11 -2.98
C GLU A 51 2.46 14.56 -4.30
N GLU A 52 3.26 15.05 -5.25
CA GLU A 52 2.77 15.45 -6.57
C GLU A 52 2.18 14.28 -7.37
N SER A 53 2.82 13.10 -7.36
CA SER A 53 2.40 11.93 -8.14
C SER A 53 1.08 11.36 -7.63
N SER A 54 0.79 11.54 -6.34
CA SER A 54 -0.44 11.07 -5.67
C SER A 54 -1.67 11.94 -5.91
N LYS A 55 -1.49 13.18 -6.40
CA LYS A 55 -2.60 14.10 -6.67
C LYS A 55 -3.52 13.51 -7.75
N VAL A 56 -4.83 13.50 -7.47
CA VAL A 56 -5.85 12.92 -8.35
C VAL A 56 -5.80 13.53 -9.75
N GLU A 57 -5.57 14.85 -9.85
CA GLU A 57 -5.47 15.56 -11.13
C GLU A 57 -4.30 15.05 -11.96
N ASN A 58 -3.14 14.87 -11.32
CA ASN A 58 -1.94 14.36 -12.00
C ASN A 58 -2.10 12.91 -12.43
N LEU A 59 -2.75 12.07 -11.60
CA LEU A 59 -3.07 10.68 -11.93
C LEU A 59 -4.01 10.61 -13.14
N ILE A 60 -5.05 11.45 -13.18
CA ILE A 60 -6.01 11.53 -14.30
C ILE A 60 -5.31 12.00 -15.58
N GLU A 61 -4.43 13.00 -15.51
CA GLU A 61 -3.69 13.47 -16.70
C GLU A 61 -2.75 12.40 -17.27
N LYS A 62 -2.10 11.61 -16.40
CA LYS A 62 -1.33 10.44 -16.83
C LYS A 62 -2.26 9.36 -17.42
N LEU A 63 -3.40 9.10 -16.79
CA LEU A 63 -4.37 8.09 -17.22
C LEU A 63 -4.97 8.41 -18.60
N LYS A 64 -5.30 9.68 -18.88
CA LYS A 64 -5.78 10.14 -20.20
C LYS A 64 -4.84 9.74 -21.34
N LYS A 65 -3.53 9.73 -21.09
CA LYS A 65 -2.51 9.34 -22.09
C LYS A 65 -2.35 7.83 -22.17
N LYS A 66 -2.44 7.12 -21.04
CA LYS A 66 -2.14 5.69 -20.93
C LYS A 66 -3.34 4.79 -21.28
N LYS A 67 -4.52 5.12 -20.76
CA LYS A 67 -5.74 4.30 -20.83
C LYS A 67 -6.99 5.19 -20.80
N PRO A 68 -7.24 5.96 -21.87
CA PRO A 68 -8.32 6.96 -21.91
C PRO A 68 -9.71 6.37 -21.66
N GLU A 69 -9.96 5.09 -21.97
CA GLU A 69 -11.25 4.47 -21.71
C GLU A 69 -11.68 4.45 -20.23
N TYR A 70 -10.73 4.53 -19.29
CA TYR A 70 -11.00 4.53 -17.84
C TYR A 70 -11.32 5.91 -17.27
N VAL A 71 -11.05 6.98 -18.02
CA VAL A 71 -11.24 8.37 -17.54
C VAL A 71 -12.71 8.64 -17.21
N LYS A 72 -13.64 8.14 -18.05
CA LYS A 72 -15.09 8.29 -17.82
C LYS A 72 -15.55 7.65 -16.50
N ASP A 73 -14.92 6.53 -16.12
CA ASP A 73 -15.28 5.79 -14.91
C ASP A 73 -14.75 6.51 -13.67
N ILE A 74 -13.56 7.13 -13.77
CA ILE A 74 -13.01 8.02 -12.74
C ILE A 74 -13.85 9.29 -12.57
N GLU A 75 -14.25 9.95 -13.67
CA GLU A 75 -15.13 11.12 -13.61
C GLU A 75 -16.49 10.77 -13.00
N TRP A 76 -17.04 9.61 -13.34
CA TRP A 76 -18.24 9.10 -12.68
C TRP A 76 -18.01 8.89 -11.18
N LEU A 77 -16.89 8.28 -10.78
CA LEU A 77 -16.57 8.04 -9.36
C LEU A 77 -16.45 9.35 -8.56
N ILE A 78 -15.81 10.38 -9.12
CA ILE A 78 -15.75 11.73 -8.55
C ILE A 78 -17.17 12.26 -8.33
N SER A 79 -18.04 12.14 -9.34
CA SER A 79 -19.43 12.62 -9.22
C SER A 79 -20.20 11.90 -8.10
N GLN A 80 -19.97 10.61 -7.88
CA GLN A 80 -20.64 9.87 -6.80
C GLN A 80 -20.15 10.30 -5.42
N ARG A 81 -18.85 10.55 -5.27
CA ARG A 81 -18.28 11.11 -4.04
C ARG A 81 -18.88 12.49 -3.76
N ASP A 82 -18.84 13.39 -4.74
CA ASP A 82 -19.27 14.78 -4.59
C ASP A 82 -20.78 14.91 -4.31
N ASN A 83 -21.58 13.96 -4.80
CA ASN A 83 -23.01 13.86 -4.52
C ASN A 83 -23.34 13.11 -3.21
N ASN A 84 -22.34 12.67 -2.44
CA ASN A 84 -22.51 11.82 -1.26
C ASN A 84 -23.39 10.58 -1.54
N SER A 85 -23.17 9.92 -2.68
CA SER A 85 -24.00 8.79 -3.13
C SER A 85 -23.70 7.47 -2.41
N PHE A 86 -22.56 7.36 -1.73
CA PHE A 86 -22.20 6.22 -0.90
C PHE A 86 -22.95 6.25 0.43
N ILE A 87 -23.45 5.08 0.86
CA ILE A 87 -24.13 4.96 2.15
C ILE A 87 -23.15 5.25 3.31
N SER A 88 -23.58 6.02 4.29
CA SER A 88 -22.81 6.23 5.53
C SER A 88 -22.84 4.98 6.41
N ILE A 89 -21.85 4.79 7.29
CA ILE A 89 -21.87 3.68 8.27
C ILE A 89 -23.12 3.75 9.17
N ALA A 90 -23.57 4.96 9.53
CA ALA A 90 -24.76 5.17 10.34
C ALA A 90 -26.02 4.71 9.60
N ASP A 91 -26.17 5.09 8.33
CA ASP A 91 -27.32 4.70 7.51
C ASP A 91 -27.27 3.21 7.17
N TYR A 92 -26.08 2.65 6.96
CA TYR A 92 -25.92 1.21 6.75
C TYR A 92 -26.34 0.42 7.99
N ARG A 93 -25.90 0.82 9.19
CA ARG A 93 -26.34 0.23 10.47
C ARG A 93 -27.85 0.31 10.61
N LYS A 94 -28.46 1.47 10.32
CA LYS A 94 -29.93 1.65 10.35
C LYS A 94 -30.65 0.77 9.34
N ARG A 95 -30.11 0.61 8.13
CA ARG A 95 -30.68 -0.27 7.09
C ARG A 95 -30.71 -1.73 7.54
N ILE A 96 -29.65 -2.21 8.19
CA ILE A 96 -29.53 -3.62 8.62
C ILE A 96 -30.30 -3.88 9.92
N LEU A 97 -30.23 -2.98 10.89
CA LEU A 97 -30.74 -3.20 12.26
C LEU A 97 -32.07 -2.50 12.54
N GLY A 98 -32.53 -1.62 11.65
CA GLY A 98 -33.72 -0.79 11.86
C GLY A 98 -33.54 0.18 13.03
N ASP A 99 -34.62 0.41 13.78
CA ASP A 99 -34.65 1.35 14.92
C ASP A 99 -33.69 0.95 16.05
N LYS A 100 -33.31 -0.32 16.15
CA LYS A 100 -32.32 -0.79 17.13
C LYS A 100 -30.96 -0.13 16.95
N ALA A 101 -30.61 0.33 15.74
CA ALA A 101 -29.34 0.97 15.48
C ALA A 101 -29.08 2.19 16.39
N SER A 102 -30.13 2.94 16.76
CA SER A 102 -30.01 4.12 17.64
C SER A 102 -29.94 3.80 19.13
N GLU A 103 -30.32 2.59 19.52
CA GLU A 103 -30.33 2.13 20.92
C GLU A 103 -29.06 1.34 21.28
N MET A 104 -28.31 0.91 20.27
CA MET A 104 -27.10 0.11 20.42
C MET A 104 -25.86 0.99 20.53
N ALA A 105 -25.01 0.67 21.50
CA ALA A 105 -23.64 1.15 21.51
C ALA A 105 -22.79 0.19 20.65
N PHE A 106 -22.05 0.75 19.70
CA PHE A 106 -21.06 0.01 18.93
C PHE A 106 -19.70 0.20 19.60
N ASP A 107 -19.03 -0.90 19.91
CA ASP A 107 -17.66 -0.88 20.41
C ASP A 107 -16.72 -0.57 19.23
N GLU A 108 -16.09 0.59 19.27
CA GLU A 108 -15.15 1.06 18.25
C GLU A 108 -13.68 0.83 18.68
N ASP A 109 -13.42 0.31 19.89
CA ASP A 109 -12.05 0.05 20.41
C ASP A 109 -11.34 -1.03 19.58
N PHE A 110 -12.11 -1.93 18.95
CA PHE A 110 -11.63 -3.01 18.09
C PHE A 110 -12.35 -3.02 16.74
N ALA A 111 -12.55 -1.85 16.14
CA ALA A 111 -13.25 -1.73 14.87
C ALA A 111 -12.61 -2.63 13.79
N ILE A 112 -13.40 -3.56 13.25
CA ILE A 112 -12.97 -4.46 12.18
C ILE A 112 -12.96 -3.69 10.87
N THR A 113 -11.83 -3.71 10.17
CA THR A 113 -11.74 -3.14 8.82
C THR A 113 -12.23 -4.17 7.80
N LEU A 114 -13.22 -3.78 6.99
CA LEU A 114 -13.59 -4.57 5.81
C LEU A 114 -12.50 -4.41 4.74
N GLU A 115 -11.85 -5.52 4.40
CA GLU A 115 -10.78 -5.59 3.41
C GLU A 115 -11.23 -6.41 2.19
N LEU A 116 -10.89 -5.94 1.00
CA LEU A 116 -10.92 -6.75 -0.23
C LEU A 116 -9.53 -7.33 -0.50
N SER A 117 -9.34 -8.61 -0.18
CA SER A 117 -8.02 -9.25 -0.21
C SER A 117 -7.43 -9.45 -1.62
N ALA A 118 -8.18 -9.21 -2.69
CA ALA A 118 -7.66 -9.22 -4.05
C ALA A 118 -8.54 -8.44 -5.05
N CYS A 119 -8.10 -7.27 -5.50
CA CYS A 119 -8.73 -6.52 -6.60
C CYS A 119 -7.69 -6.10 -7.64
N GLN A 120 -7.51 -6.88 -8.71
CA GLN A 120 -6.36 -6.70 -9.61
C GLN A 120 -6.62 -5.77 -10.79
N TYR A 121 -7.88 -5.63 -11.18
CA TYR A 121 -8.28 -4.93 -12.39
C TYR A 121 -9.23 -3.79 -12.04
N PHE A 122 -9.00 -2.62 -12.61
CA PHE A 122 -9.83 -1.44 -12.36
C PHE A 122 -11.32 -1.66 -12.68
N PRO A 123 -11.71 -2.38 -13.76
CA PRO A 123 -13.12 -2.70 -14.00
C PRO A 123 -13.81 -3.44 -12.85
N PHE A 124 -13.12 -4.34 -12.15
CA PHE A 124 -13.71 -5.09 -11.04
C PHE A 124 -13.93 -4.20 -9.82
N LEU A 125 -13.06 -3.21 -9.60
CA LEU A 125 -13.31 -2.17 -8.60
C LEU A 125 -14.59 -1.39 -8.96
N MET A 126 -14.71 -0.97 -10.22
CA MET A 126 -15.86 -0.18 -10.67
C MET A 126 -17.17 -0.96 -10.58
N ASP A 127 -17.18 -2.27 -10.89
CA ASP A 127 -18.36 -3.12 -10.73
C ASP A 127 -18.82 -3.16 -9.26
N MET A 128 -17.90 -3.37 -8.32
CA MET A 128 -18.20 -3.36 -6.89
C MET A 128 -18.70 -1.98 -6.42
N VAL A 129 -18.05 -0.90 -6.86
CA VAL A 129 -18.42 0.47 -6.47
C VAL A 129 -19.79 0.85 -7.03
N ARG A 130 -20.10 0.47 -8.26
CA ARG A 130 -21.42 0.69 -8.88
C ARG A 130 -22.51 -0.08 -8.13
N ASP A 131 -22.25 -1.35 -7.82
CA ASP A 131 -23.15 -2.16 -6.99
C ASP A 131 -23.36 -1.53 -5.60
N ALA A 132 -22.30 -1.03 -4.97
CA ALA A 132 -22.39 -0.40 -3.66
C ALA A 132 -23.23 0.88 -3.66
N VAL A 133 -23.14 1.70 -4.71
CA VAL A 133 -23.99 2.88 -4.86
C VAL A 133 -25.44 2.48 -5.15
N GLU A 134 -25.68 1.55 -6.08
CA GLU A 134 -27.03 1.11 -6.45
C GLU A 134 -27.76 0.43 -5.28
N ASN A 135 -27.09 -0.53 -4.64
CA ASN A 135 -27.67 -1.36 -3.60
C ASN A 135 -27.44 -0.79 -2.19
N GLN A 136 -26.74 0.34 -2.07
CA GLN A 136 -26.38 0.99 -0.80
C GLN A 136 -25.71 0.00 0.16
N THR A 137 -24.67 -0.68 -0.33
CA THR A 137 -23.77 -1.54 0.45
C THR A 137 -22.47 -0.79 0.77
N ILE A 138 -21.67 -1.32 1.68
CA ILE A 138 -20.41 -0.70 2.08
C ILE A 138 -19.27 -1.08 1.13
N VAL A 139 -18.44 -0.10 0.78
CA VAL A 139 -17.19 -0.33 0.03
C VAL A 139 -16.06 -0.65 1.03
N PRO A 140 -15.22 -1.67 0.78
CA PRO A 140 -14.05 -1.96 1.60
C PRO A 140 -13.09 -0.77 1.73
N GLY A 141 -12.71 -0.44 2.97
CA GLY A 141 -11.77 0.65 3.27
C GLY A 141 -10.29 0.28 3.07
N ARG A 142 -10.02 -1.01 2.80
CA ARG A 142 -8.68 -1.53 2.49
C ARG A 142 -8.74 -2.48 1.30
N ILE A 143 -7.86 -2.29 0.33
CA ILE A 143 -7.83 -3.08 -0.90
C ILE A 143 -6.43 -3.65 -1.14
N ILE A 144 -6.33 -4.96 -1.36
CA ILE A 144 -5.07 -5.64 -1.64
C ILE A 144 -4.96 -5.94 -3.13
N ARG A 145 -3.78 -5.62 -3.71
CA ARG A 145 -3.42 -5.92 -5.09
C ARG A 145 -2.17 -6.79 -5.12
N VAL A 146 -2.30 -7.97 -5.72
CA VAL A 146 -1.29 -9.04 -5.77
C VAL A 146 -0.74 -9.33 -7.17
N ARG A 147 -1.24 -8.62 -8.18
CA ARG A 147 -0.72 -8.65 -9.55
C ARG A 147 0.59 -7.87 -9.63
N TYR A 148 1.48 -8.27 -10.54
CA TYR A 148 2.74 -7.57 -10.77
C TYR A 148 2.49 -6.12 -11.16
N MET A 149 3.13 -5.19 -10.45
CA MET A 149 2.99 -3.76 -10.74
C MET A 149 3.41 -3.42 -12.15
N LYS A 150 4.37 -4.15 -12.74
CA LYS A 150 4.76 -3.90 -14.13
C LYS A 150 3.64 -4.17 -15.12
N GLU A 151 2.90 -5.26 -14.93
CA GLU A 151 1.74 -5.57 -15.76
C GLU A 151 0.61 -4.56 -15.55
N GLN A 152 0.36 -4.18 -14.29
CA GLN A 152 -0.67 -3.19 -13.94
C GLN A 152 -0.36 -1.80 -14.51
N GLU A 153 0.92 -1.43 -14.53
CA GLU A 153 1.41 -0.21 -15.20
C GLU A 153 1.16 -0.29 -16.71
N GLU A 154 1.47 -1.43 -17.34
CA GLU A 154 1.28 -1.61 -18.78
C GLU A 154 -0.19 -1.46 -19.21
N ASP A 155 -1.10 -2.06 -18.43
CA ASP A 155 -2.54 -2.04 -18.70
C ASP A 155 -3.21 -0.69 -18.36
N GLY A 156 -2.53 0.15 -17.58
CA GLY A 156 -3.09 1.41 -17.06
C GLY A 156 -3.94 1.25 -15.80
N ASP A 157 -4.12 0.01 -15.31
CA ASP A 157 -4.81 -0.30 -14.06
C ASP A 157 -4.13 0.36 -12.85
N LEU A 158 -2.80 0.50 -12.86
CA LEU A 158 -2.08 1.11 -11.74
C LEU A 158 -2.52 2.56 -11.50
N LEU A 159 -2.59 3.37 -12.56
CA LEU A 159 -3.01 4.78 -12.49
C LEU A 159 -4.49 4.91 -12.13
N ALA A 160 -5.35 4.10 -12.75
CA ALA A 160 -6.79 4.17 -12.53
C ALA A 160 -7.16 3.78 -11.09
N MET A 161 -6.57 2.71 -10.57
CA MET A 161 -6.80 2.28 -9.19
C MET A 161 -6.23 3.29 -8.19
N ALA A 162 -5.02 3.82 -8.38
CA ALA A 162 -4.46 4.85 -7.51
C ALA A 162 -5.38 6.09 -7.44
N ALA A 163 -5.90 6.55 -8.59
CA ALA A 163 -6.85 7.65 -8.63
C ALA A 163 -8.15 7.30 -7.88
N ALA A 164 -8.70 6.10 -8.13
CA ALA A 164 -9.93 5.66 -7.50
C ALA A 164 -9.80 5.56 -5.97
N MET A 165 -8.69 5.00 -5.46
CA MET A 165 -8.43 4.91 -4.02
C MET A 165 -8.37 6.29 -3.36
N GLN A 166 -7.69 7.26 -3.99
CA GLN A 166 -7.63 8.64 -3.53
C GLN A 166 -9.02 9.29 -3.50
N ILE A 167 -9.87 9.00 -4.49
CA ILE A 167 -11.23 9.54 -4.56
C ILE A 167 -12.12 8.98 -3.46
N ILE A 168 -12.10 7.66 -3.22
CA ILE A 168 -12.96 7.02 -2.21
C ILE A 168 -12.38 7.06 -0.79
N GLY A 169 -11.11 7.45 -0.64
CA GLY A 169 -10.41 7.50 0.65
C GLY A 169 -10.04 6.12 1.21
N SER A 170 -9.94 5.09 0.36
CA SER A 170 -9.53 3.75 0.77
C SER A 170 -8.00 3.64 0.85
N THR A 171 -7.52 2.82 1.78
CA THR A 171 -6.11 2.39 1.81
C THR A 171 -5.92 1.22 0.85
N TRP A 172 -4.71 1.06 0.31
CA TRP A 172 -4.39 -0.09 -0.52
C TRP A 172 -2.93 -0.51 -0.36
N VAL A 173 -2.65 -1.73 -0.79
CA VAL A 173 -1.30 -2.26 -0.92
C VAL A 173 -1.10 -2.83 -2.32
N GLU A 174 0.09 -2.62 -2.86
CA GLU A 174 0.52 -3.14 -4.15
C GLU A 174 1.59 -4.21 -3.95
N THR A 175 1.70 -5.10 -4.94
CA THR A 175 2.74 -6.12 -4.97
C THR A 175 3.79 -5.79 -6.01
N LEU A 176 4.95 -5.35 -5.55
CA LEU A 176 6.14 -5.16 -6.40
C LEU A 176 6.49 -6.47 -7.13
N ASP A 177 7.13 -6.35 -8.28
CA ASP A 177 7.69 -7.46 -9.05
C ASP A 177 8.85 -8.12 -8.31
N SER A 178 9.66 -7.34 -7.60
CA SER A 178 10.67 -7.79 -6.64
C SER A 178 10.06 -8.31 -5.33
N LYS A 179 9.03 -9.15 -5.38
CA LYS A 179 8.40 -9.76 -4.20
C LYS A 179 9.18 -10.95 -3.64
N GLY A 180 8.85 -11.36 -2.41
CA GLY A 180 9.49 -12.51 -1.73
C GLY A 180 9.35 -13.86 -2.43
N THR A 181 8.41 -14.00 -3.38
CA THR A 181 8.26 -15.19 -4.23
C THR A 181 8.99 -15.07 -5.58
N ALA A 182 9.70 -13.98 -5.84
CA ALA A 182 10.46 -13.83 -7.07
C ALA A 182 11.65 -14.80 -7.10
N PRO A 183 12.02 -15.34 -8.28
CA PRO A 183 13.15 -16.25 -8.40
C PRO A 183 14.47 -15.54 -8.12
N GLY A 184 15.26 -16.13 -7.24
CA GLY A 184 16.63 -15.74 -6.94
C GLY A 184 17.63 -16.22 -7.98
N PRO A 185 18.93 -15.93 -7.77
CA PRO A 185 20.00 -16.39 -8.65
C PRO A 185 20.08 -17.92 -8.82
N ASP A 186 19.58 -18.68 -7.84
CA ASP A 186 19.48 -20.13 -7.83
C ASP A 186 18.12 -20.66 -8.32
N GLY A 187 17.24 -19.77 -8.79
CA GLY A 187 15.88 -20.08 -9.21
C GLY A 187 14.89 -20.30 -8.06
N MET A 188 15.33 -20.24 -6.79
CA MET A 188 14.47 -20.41 -5.62
C MET A 188 13.91 -19.07 -5.13
N PRO A 189 12.77 -19.04 -4.43
CA PRO A 189 12.21 -17.80 -3.90
C PRO A 189 13.18 -17.04 -2.97
N VAL A 190 13.36 -15.75 -3.22
CA VAL A 190 14.35 -14.92 -2.49
C VAL A 190 13.99 -14.57 -1.06
N ASN A 191 12.72 -14.75 -0.66
CA ASN A 191 12.18 -14.46 0.66
C ASN A 191 12.72 -13.14 1.25
N ILE A 192 12.30 -12.02 0.68
CA ILE A 192 12.70 -10.69 1.13
C ILE A 192 11.99 -10.38 2.44
N HIS A 193 12.76 -10.25 3.52
CA HIS A 193 12.25 -9.77 4.81
C HIS A 193 12.53 -8.27 4.93
N LEU A 194 11.50 -7.46 4.76
CA LEU A 194 11.53 -6.06 5.17
C LEU A 194 10.72 -6.02 6.46
N GLY A 195 11.41 -6.09 7.60
CA GLY A 195 10.77 -6.28 8.90
C GLY A 195 9.93 -5.08 9.32
N GLY A 196 8.63 -5.11 9.02
CA GLY A 196 7.65 -4.13 9.50
C GLY A 196 6.21 -4.61 9.30
N PRO A 197 5.26 -4.29 10.21
CA PRO A 197 3.84 -4.62 10.04
C PRO A 197 3.18 -3.93 8.83
N GLU A 198 3.81 -2.88 8.28
CA GLU A 198 3.34 -2.12 7.12
C GLU A 198 3.67 -2.82 5.79
N THR A 199 4.62 -3.75 5.76
CA THR A 199 5.08 -4.45 4.56
C THR A 199 4.78 -5.94 4.65
N ILE A 200 3.74 -6.40 3.95
CA ILE A 200 3.54 -7.83 3.67
C ILE A 200 4.62 -8.28 2.68
N THR A 201 5.82 -8.59 3.19
CA THR A 201 6.86 -9.28 2.42
C THR A 201 7.54 -10.30 3.32
N GLY A 202 7.02 -11.52 3.27
CA GLY A 202 7.55 -12.69 3.96
C GLY A 202 6.43 -13.64 4.39
N TYR A 203 6.39 -14.85 3.83
CA TYR A 203 5.68 -15.95 4.47
C TYR A 203 6.37 -16.20 5.83
N PHE A 204 5.67 -15.87 6.91
CA PHE A 204 5.96 -16.28 8.29
C PHE A 204 7.45 -16.26 8.70
N GLY A 205 8.04 -15.08 8.93
CA GLY A 205 9.25 -14.95 9.76
C GLY A 205 10.41 -15.92 9.47
N GLY A 206 10.55 -16.39 8.23
CA GLY A 206 11.59 -17.33 7.83
C GLY A 206 12.99 -16.71 7.84
N VAL A 207 14.02 -17.53 7.70
CA VAL A 207 15.40 -17.06 7.58
C VAL A 207 15.54 -16.29 6.26
N GLY A 208 15.78 -14.98 6.35
CA GLY A 208 16.06 -14.16 5.17
C GLY A 208 17.33 -14.63 4.46
N MET A 209 17.30 -14.66 3.13
CA MET A 209 18.48 -15.00 2.35
C MET A 209 19.36 -13.74 2.20
N PRO A 210 20.68 -13.80 2.46
CA PRO A 210 21.57 -12.69 2.16
C PRO A 210 21.61 -12.48 0.64
N ASN A 211 21.00 -11.40 0.16
CA ASN A 211 20.95 -11.06 -1.27
C ASN A 211 20.79 -9.55 -1.48
N GLN A 212 20.94 -9.10 -2.74
CA GLN A 212 20.73 -7.70 -3.15
C GLN A 212 19.25 -7.33 -3.36
N PHE A 213 18.32 -8.24 -3.07
CA PHE A 213 16.91 -8.01 -3.33
C PHE A 213 16.29 -6.87 -2.50
N PRO A 214 16.68 -6.60 -1.25
CA PRO A 214 16.21 -5.40 -0.54
C PRO A 214 16.52 -4.10 -1.29
N LEU A 215 17.69 -4.01 -1.95
CA LEU A 215 18.05 -2.84 -2.76
C LEU A 215 17.25 -2.78 -4.05
N LYS A 216 17.01 -3.92 -4.71
CA LYS A 216 16.13 -4.00 -5.90
C LYS A 216 14.70 -3.60 -5.55
N TRP A 217 14.21 -4.07 -4.41
CA TRP A 217 12.90 -3.72 -3.89
C TRP A 217 12.79 -2.23 -3.62
N PHE A 218 13.80 -1.63 -2.98
CA PHE A 218 13.79 -0.21 -2.68
C PHE A 218 13.85 0.65 -3.95
N ASP A 219 14.66 0.26 -4.94
CA ASP A 219 14.72 0.93 -6.24
C ASP A 219 13.38 0.85 -6.99
N GLU A 220 12.76 -0.34 -7.02
CA GLU A 220 11.43 -0.51 -7.63
C GLU A 220 10.34 0.25 -6.87
N TYR A 221 10.37 0.23 -5.54
CA TYR A 221 9.45 0.99 -4.71
C TYR A 221 9.51 2.48 -5.06
N LEU A 222 10.72 3.07 -5.08
CA LEU A 222 10.88 4.48 -5.42
C LEU A 222 10.47 4.79 -6.86
N TYR A 223 10.66 3.86 -7.81
CA TYR A 223 10.18 4.02 -9.18
C TYR A 223 8.66 4.26 -9.25
N TYR A 224 7.87 3.53 -8.46
CA TYR A 224 6.42 3.69 -8.42
C TYR A 224 5.94 4.76 -7.44
N TYR A 225 6.70 5.03 -6.39
CA TYR A 225 6.37 6.02 -5.38
C TYR A 225 6.52 7.46 -5.88
N THR A 226 7.51 7.74 -6.73
CA THR A 226 7.81 9.09 -7.26
C THR A 226 7.30 9.29 -8.68
#